data_AF-A0A7Y2FY43-F1
#
_entry.id   AF-A0A7Y2FY43-F1
#
_cell.length_a   1.000
_cell.length_b   1.000
_cell.length_c   1.000
_cell.angle_alpha   90.00
_cell.angle_beta   90.00
_cell.angle_gamma   90.00
#
_symmetry.space_group_name_H-M   'P 1'
#
loop_
_entity.id
_entity.type
_entity.pdbx_description
1 polymer ?
#
loop_
_entity_poly.entity_id
_entity_poly.type
_entity_poly.pdbx_seq_one_letter_code
_entity_poly.pdbx_strand_id
1 'polypeptide(L)'
;MRILFLLFILSLFSCMPDPQPSTYESYDDYPVYNGSDLGLTYTPSASTFKVWAPAATDMRLLLFDNDLKGEASETIDMKYTQDHLWQTTIKRDLAGTYYCFSSQNDGTWNEAVPDPYARAVGTNGKRAQVVDLDATDPSGWENDQSPTLKHPTDIVIYELHIRDLSMHPASDITNKGKFLGLTETGTRT
;
A
#
# COMPACT_ATOMS: atom_id res chain seq x y z
N MET A 1 55.50 36.99 15.21
CA MET A 1 55.57 37.08 13.73
C MET A 1 55.08 35.76 13.16
N ARG A 2 53.85 35.73 12.61
CA ARG A 2 53.27 34.74 11.67
C ARG A 2 53.33 33.26 12.15
N ILE A 3 52.25 32.59 12.50
CA ILE A 3 51.10 32.24 11.65
C ILE A 3 49.88 31.99 12.57
N LEU A 4 48.85 32.80 12.36
CA LEU A 4 47.51 32.71 12.90
C LEU A 4 46.60 32.39 11.71
N PHE A 5 45.48 31.70 11.94
CA PHE A 5 44.37 31.44 10.99
C PHE A 5 44.62 30.42 9.88
N LEU A 6 44.25 29.15 10.11
CA LEU A 6 43.34 28.36 9.26
C LEU A 6 43.10 26.99 9.92
N LEU A 7 41.93 26.40 9.71
CA LEU A 7 41.47 25.07 10.20
C LEU A 7 40.67 25.06 11.52
N PHE A 8 39.73 26.00 11.67
CA PHE A 8 38.58 25.85 12.58
C PHE A 8 37.26 26.05 11.81
N ILE A 9 37.08 25.32 10.70
CA ILE A 9 35.81 25.29 9.94
C ILE A 9 35.60 23.87 9.43
N LEU A 10 35.31 22.90 10.32
CA LEU A 10 34.82 21.59 9.89
C LEU A 10 34.06 20.85 11.00
N SER A 11 33.04 21.46 11.59
CA SER A 11 32.07 20.72 12.44
C SER A 11 30.81 21.54 12.74
N LEU A 12 30.15 22.02 11.69
CA LEU A 12 28.75 22.46 11.77
C LEU A 12 27.94 21.68 10.72
N PHE A 13 27.98 20.35 10.78
CA PHE A 13 26.79 19.59 10.44
C PHE A 13 25.82 19.79 11.60
N SER A 14 25.17 20.96 11.61
CA SER A 14 23.99 21.18 12.43
C SER A 14 23.01 20.06 12.08
N CYS A 15 22.64 19.22 13.04
CA CYS A 15 21.43 18.42 12.93
C CYS A 15 20.31 19.40 12.60
N MET A 16 19.85 19.42 11.36
CA MET A 16 18.57 20.05 11.08
C MET A 16 17.54 19.23 11.87
N PRO A 17 16.66 19.87 12.67
CA PRO A 17 15.59 19.14 13.32
C PRO A 17 14.75 18.42 12.25
N ASP A 18 14.34 17.19 12.55
CA ASP A 18 13.46 16.44 11.65
C ASP A 18 12.20 17.28 11.37
N PRO A 19 11.71 17.32 10.12
CA PRO A 19 10.47 18.01 9.78
C PRO A 19 9.37 17.60 10.76
N GLN A 20 8.58 18.56 11.24
CA GLN A 20 7.46 18.30 12.13
C GLN A 20 6.14 18.60 11.42
N PRO A 21 5.06 17.89 11.75
CA PRO A 21 3.72 18.20 11.26
C PRO A 21 3.33 19.65 11.58
N SER A 22 2.69 20.32 10.62
CA SER A 22 2.14 21.67 10.81
C SER A 22 0.74 21.58 11.40
N THR A 23 0.31 22.65 12.09
CA THR A 23 -1.09 22.86 12.42
C THR A 23 -1.81 23.49 11.23
N TYR A 24 -3.01 23.02 10.91
CA TYR A 24 -3.83 23.52 9.80
C TYR A 24 -5.20 23.96 10.33
N GLU A 25 -5.70 25.09 9.82
CA GLU A 25 -7.01 25.63 10.22
C GLU A 25 -8.16 24.93 9.49
N SER A 26 -7.93 24.47 8.26
CA SER A 26 -8.92 23.76 7.46
C SER A 26 -8.30 22.67 6.58
N TYR A 27 -9.13 21.80 6.00
CA TYR A 27 -8.69 20.80 5.03
C TYR A 27 -8.19 21.40 3.72
N ASP A 28 -8.66 22.59 3.35
CA ASP A 28 -8.21 23.29 2.13
C ASP A 28 -6.74 23.74 2.23
N ASP A 29 -6.21 23.83 3.45
CA ASP A 29 -4.82 24.20 3.73
C ASP A 29 -3.87 22.99 3.71
N TYR A 30 -4.38 21.78 3.51
CA TYR A 30 -3.54 20.58 3.53
C TYR A 30 -2.60 20.56 2.32
N PRO A 31 -1.31 20.23 2.52
CA PRO A 31 -0.35 20.16 1.44
C PRO A 31 -0.67 19.01 0.50
N VAL A 32 -0.61 19.27 -0.80
CA VAL A 32 -0.81 18.23 -1.82
C VAL A 32 0.50 17.48 -2.05
N TYR A 33 0.46 16.17 -1.85
CA TYR A 33 1.54 15.29 -2.30
C TYR A 33 1.38 14.96 -3.78
N ASN A 34 2.38 15.33 -4.60
CA ASN A 34 2.35 15.13 -6.05
C ASN A 34 3.07 13.85 -6.50
N GLY A 35 3.64 13.08 -5.58
CA GLY A 35 4.27 11.80 -5.91
C GLY A 35 3.26 10.69 -6.18
N SER A 36 3.71 9.63 -6.86
CA SER A 36 2.88 8.49 -7.24
C SER A 36 3.19 7.20 -6.48
N ASP A 37 3.95 7.29 -5.38
CA ASP A 37 4.48 6.15 -4.63
C ASP A 37 3.96 6.07 -3.18
N LEU A 38 2.75 6.59 -2.94
CA LEU A 38 2.02 6.34 -1.70
C LEU A 38 1.70 4.84 -1.53
N GLY A 39 1.61 4.42 -0.27
CA GLY A 39 1.41 3.05 0.13
C GLY A 39 2.74 2.29 0.26
N LEU A 40 2.72 1.02 -0.14
CA LEU A 40 3.85 0.11 -0.08
C LEU A 40 4.59 0.06 -1.43
N THR A 41 5.89 0.33 -1.41
CA THR A 41 6.84 -0.10 -2.44
C THR A 41 7.66 -1.27 -1.90
N TYR A 42 7.48 -2.47 -2.48
CA TYR A 42 8.08 -3.71 -2.02
C TYR A 42 9.20 -4.19 -2.95
N THR A 43 10.28 -4.71 -2.35
CA THR A 43 11.26 -5.61 -2.96
C THR A 43 11.66 -6.65 -1.91
N PRO A 44 12.23 -7.81 -2.31
CA PRO A 44 12.76 -8.78 -1.34
C PRO A 44 13.86 -8.22 -0.41
N SER A 45 14.53 -7.14 -0.81
CA SER A 45 15.59 -6.51 -0.02
C SER A 45 15.08 -5.46 0.97
N ALA A 46 13.94 -4.83 0.68
CA ALA A 46 13.37 -3.76 1.47
C ALA A 46 11.92 -3.45 1.11
N SER A 47 11.16 -3.00 2.11
CA SER A 47 9.81 -2.44 1.96
C SER A 47 9.79 -0.99 2.41
N THR A 48 9.34 -0.07 1.57
CA THR A 48 9.14 1.35 1.91
C THR A 48 7.65 1.64 1.99
N PHE A 49 7.24 2.24 3.10
CA PHE A 49 5.86 2.60 3.39
C PHE A 49 5.75 4.12 3.42
N LYS A 50 4.80 4.68 2.67
CA LYS A 50 4.50 6.12 2.65
C LYS A 50 3.02 6.35 2.86
N VAL A 51 2.66 7.17 3.84
CA VAL A 51 1.26 7.56 4.10
C VAL A 51 1.14 9.07 4.20
N TRP A 52 0.15 9.62 3.50
CA TRP A 52 -0.19 11.03 3.60
C TRP A 52 -1.19 11.22 4.73
N ALA A 53 -0.73 11.85 5.80
CA ALA A 53 -1.54 12.21 6.97
C ALA A 53 -0.95 13.49 7.59
N PRO A 54 -1.09 14.64 6.90
CA PRO A 54 -0.31 15.84 7.21
C PRO A 54 -0.65 16.43 8.59
N ALA A 55 -1.88 16.22 9.08
CA ALA A 55 -2.34 16.71 10.37
C ALA A 55 -2.08 15.73 11.54
N ALA A 56 -1.61 14.51 11.27
CA ALA A 56 -1.22 13.60 12.34
C ALA A 56 0.01 14.16 13.07
N THR A 57 0.08 14.00 14.39
CA THR A 57 1.25 14.40 15.18
C THR A 57 2.31 13.32 15.24
N ASP A 58 1.90 12.06 15.08
CA ASP A 58 2.76 10.87 15.03
C ASP A 58 2.11 9.80 14.14
N MET A 59 2.91 8.85 13.66
CA MET A 59 2.45 7.75 12.82
C MET A 59 3.26 6.49 13.09
N ARG A 60 2.56 5.36 13.18
CA ARG A 60 3.16 4.03 13.34
C ARG A 60 2.71 3.08 12.25
N LEU A 61 3.65 2.28 11.80
CA LEU A 61 3.42 1.05 11.06
C LEU A 61 3.34 -0.12 12.05
N LEU A 62 2.26 -0.88 11.99
CA LEU A 62 2.07 -2.08 12.77
C LEU A 62 2.17 -3.29 11.84
N LEU A 63 3.05 -4.23 12.14
CA LEU A 63 3.21 -5.49 11.40
C LEU A 63 2.55 -6.65 12.16
N PHE A 64 1.99 -7.60 11.42
CA PHE A 64 1.28 -8.75 11.98
C PHE A 64 1.59 -10.03 11.21
N ASP A 65 1.66 -11.14 11.95
CA ASP A 65 1.92 -12.48 11.40
C ASP A 65 0.63 -13.16 10.90
N ASN A 66 -0.54 -12.61 11.22
CA ASN A 66 -1.85 -13.14 10.86
C ASN A 66 -2.77 -12.04 10.32
N ASP A 67 -3.79 -12.41 9.55
CA ASP A 67 -4.70 -11.46 8.91
C ASP A 67 -5.85 -10.96 9.80
N LEU A 68 -6.32 -11.78 10.74
CA LEU A 68 -7.54 -11.54 11.51
C LEU A 68 -7.32 -11.35 13.01
N LYS A 69 -6.31 -12.01 13.59
CA LYS A 69 -6.12 -12.11 15.04
C LYS A 69 -4.69 -11.77 15.45
N GLY A 70 -4.52 -11.61 16.75
CA GLY A 70 -3.21 -11.33 17.35
C GLY A 70 -2.88 -9.84 17.38
N GLU A 71 -1.96 -9.52 18.27
CA GLU A 71 -1.37 -8.19 18.38
C GLU A 71 -0.31 -7.98 17.29
N ALA A 72 0.16 -6.74 17.15
CA ALA A 72 1.26 -6.46 16.24
C ALA A 72 2.52 -7.19 16.70
N SER A 73 3.17 -7.93 15.81
CA SER A 73 4.47 -8.55 16.07
C SER A 73 5.58 -7.51 16.10
N GLU A 74 5.40 -6.37 15.40
CA GLU A 74 6.30 -5.22 15.48
C GLU A 74 5.53 -3.91 15.32
N THR A 75 5.94 -2.88 16.05
CA THR A 75 5.44 -1.50 15.92
C THR A 75 6.60 -0.58 15.62
N ILE A 76 6.48 0.20 14.55
CA ILE A 76 7.57 1.00 14.00
C ILE A 76 7.09 2.44 13.85
N ASP A 77 7.72 3.35 14.59
CA ASP A 77 7.50 4.79 14.41
C ASP A 77 7.97 5.22 13.01
N MET A 78 7.14 5.98 12.32
CA MET A 78 7.43 6.51 11.00
C MET A 78 7.98 7.92 11.12
N LYS A 79 8.79 8.32 10.14
CA LYS A 79 9.37 9.67 10.09
C LYS A 79 8.53 10.58 9.25
N TYR A 80 8.19 11.74 9.78
CA TYR A 80 7.64 12.82 8.96
C TYR A 80 8.73 13.41 8.06
N THR A 81 8.38 13.69 6.82
CA THR A 81 9.34 14.09 5.77
C THR A 81 9.04 15.50 5.27
N GLN A 82 9.98 16.05 4.48
CA GLN A 82 9.82 17.39 3.89
C GLN A 82 8.66 17.46 2.88
N ASP A 83 8.24 16.33 2.32
CA ASP A 83 7.11 16.24 1.38
C ASP A 83 5.75 16.08 2.08
N HIS A 84 5.68 16.37 3.39
CA HIS A 84 4.46 16.30 4.20
C HIS A 84 3.81 14.90 4.28
N LEU A 85 4.65 13.86 4.24
CA LEU A 85 4.25 12.47 4.39
C LEU A 85 4.99 11.79 5.54
N TRP A 86 4.40 10.71 6.03
CA TRP A 86 5.04 9.79 6.96
C TRP A 86 5.67 8.64 6.18
N GLN A 87 6.93 8.33 6.49
CA GLN A 87 7.68 7.30 5.80
C GLN A 87 8.49 6.41 6.75
N THR A 88 8.56 5.12 6.42
CA THR A 88 9.59 4.22 6.97
C THR A 88 10.05 3.23 5.90
N THR A 89 11.28 2.74 6.05
CA THR A 89 11.87 1.71 5.18
C THR A 89 12.46 0.61 6.03
N ILE A 90 12.00 -0.62 5.81
CA ILE A 90 12.44 -1.81 6.51
C ILE A 90 13.31 -2.63 5.56
N LYS A 91 14.57 -2.87 5.94
CA LYS A 91 15.58 -3.54 5.09
C LYS A 91 15.62 -5.05 5.32
N ARG A 92 14.52 -5.73 4.99
CA ARG A 92 14.39 -7.18 4.94
C ARG A 92 13.18 -7.56 4.10
N ASP A 93 13.11 -8.83 3.73
CA ASP A 93 11.93 -9.39 3.09
C ASP A 93 10.75 -9.38 4.07
N LEU A 94 9.61 -8.87 3.61
CA LEU A 94 8.35 -8.84 4.36
C LEU A 94 7.21 -9.54 3.60
N ALA A 95 7.48 -10.22 2.48
CA ALA A 95 6.45 -10.92 1.72
C ALA A 95 5.55 -11.78 2.62
N GLY A 96 4.24 -11.65 2.44
CA GLY A 96 3.23 -12.36 3.23
C GLY A 96 2.88 -11.71 4.57
N THR A 97 3.67 -10.74 5.06
CA THR A 97 3.40 -10.01 6.31
C THR A 97 2.18 -9.10 6.15
N TYR A 98 1.37 -9.00 7.20
CA TYR A 98 0.23 -8.08 7.23
C TYR A 98 0.61 -6.77 7.92
N TYR A 99 -0.05 -5.67 7.54
CA TYR A 99 0.21 -4.37 8.14
C TYR A 99 -1.01 -3.45 8.22
N CYS A 100 -0.94 -2.52 9.16
CA CYS A 100 -1.84 -1.37 9.29
C CYS A 100 -1.03 -0.13 9.68
N PHE A 101 -1.63 1.04 9.48
CA PHE A 101 -1.14 2.29 10.04
C PHE A 101 -2.00 2.71 11.23
N SER A 102 -1.38 3.32 12.23
CA SER A 102 -2.08 4.04 13.30
C SER A 102 -1.50 5.44 13.35
N SER A 103 -2.36 6.46 13.31
CA SER A 103 -1.97 7.85 13.47
C SER A 103 -2.24 8.31 14.90
N GLN A 104 -1.45 9.27 15.37
CA GLN A 104 -1.73 9.98 16.61
C GLN A 104 -2.27 11.37 16.31
N ASN A 105 -3.35 11.75 16.98
CA ASN A 105 -3.88 13.11 17.00
C ASN A 105 -4.06 13.53 18.46
N ASP A 106 -3.62 14.74 18.83
CA ASP A 106 -3.75 15.29 20.18
C ASP A 106 -3.26 14.35 21.29
N GLY A 107 -2.17 13.61 21.03
CA GLY A 107 -1.58 12.66 21.97
C GLY A 107 -2.30 11.31 22.08
N THR A 108 -3.41 11.11 21.36
CA THR A 108 -4.17 9.84 21.35
C THR A 108 -3.94 9.07 20.06
N TRP A 109 -3.58 7.79 20.18
CA TRP A 109 -3.47 6.90 19.03
C TRP A 109 -4.85 6.46 18.54
N ASN A 110 -5.10 6.63 17.25
CA ASN A 110 -6.30 6.15 16.59
C ASN A 110 -6.25 4.64 16.36
N GLU A 111 -7.40 4.04 16.09
CA GLU A 111 -7.47 2.64 15.67
C GLU A 111 -6.59 2.39 14.45
N ALA A 112 -5.91 1.24 14.44
CA ALA A 112 -5.08 0.84 13.32
C ALA A 112 -5.96 0.51 12.10
N VAL A 113 -5.69 1.14 10.97
CA VAL A 113 -6.43 0.97 9.72
C VAL A 113 -5.53 0.42 8.62
N PRO A 114 -6.07 -0.41 7.70
CA PRO A 114 -5.32 -0.84 6.53
C PRO A 114 -4.97 0.34 5.64
N ASP A 115 -3.89 0.19 4.89
CA ASP A 115 -3.42 1.18 3.93
C ASP A 115 -4.46 1.42 2.82
N PRO A 116 -4.89 2.67 2.57
CA PRO A 116 -5.78 3.00 1.46
C PRO A 116 -5.21 2.62 0.08
N TYR A 117 -3.89 2.49 -0.04
CA TYR A 117 -3.18 2.11 -1.25
C TYR A 117 -2.85 0.60 -1.31
N ALA A 118 -3.27 -0.20 -0.33
CA ALA A 118 -2.99 -1.63 -0.27
C ALA A 118 -3.36 -2.34 -1.58
N ARG A 119 -2.43 -3.16 -2.10
CA ARG A 119 -2.64 -3.99 -3.30
C ARG A 119 -3.19 -5.38 -2.98
N ALA A 120 -2.94 -5.85 -1.76
CA ALA A 120 -3.51 -7.08 -1.22
C ALA A 120 -3.96 -6.83 0.22
N VAL A 121 -4.96 -7.60 0.65
CA VAL A 121 -5.51 -7.53 2.00
C VAL A 121 -5.80 -8.93 2.52
N GLY A 122 -5.79 -9.05 3.85
CA GLY A 122 -6.25 -10.25 4.54
C GLY A 122 -7.77 -10.45 4.48
N THR A 123 -8.26 -11.49 5.15
CA THR A 123 -9.70 -11.80 5.19
C THR A 123 -10.52 -10.59 5.66
N ASN A 124 -11.58 -10.28 4.93
CA ASN A 124 -12.48 -9.14 5.17
C ASN A 124 -11.79 -7.75 5.16
N GLY A 125 -10.59 -7.63 4.58
CA GLY A 125 -9.93 -6.33 4.39
C GLY A 125 -9.46 -5.66 5.68
N LYS A 126 -9.29 -6.43 6.78
CA LYS A 126 -8.96 -5.86 8.10
C LYS A 126 -7.51 -5.43 8.24
N ARG A 127 -6.61 -6.03 7.46
CA ARG A 127 -5.18 -5.70 7.39
C ARG A 127 -4.75 -5.71 5.94
N ALA A 128 -3.87 -4.77 5.58
CA ALA A 128 -3.17 -4.82 4.30
C ALA A 128 -2.12 -5.94 4.32
N GLN A 129 -1.68 -6.42 3.17
CA GLN A 129 -0.66 -7.45 3.05
C GLN A 129 0.47 -6.99 2.13
N VAL A 130 1.71 -7.24 2.55
CA VAL A 130 2.89 -7.12 1.70
C VAL A 130 2.88 -8.29 0.71
N VAL A 131 2.74 -7.99 -0.58
CA VAL A 131 2.71 -8.99 -1.65
C VAL A 131 3.77 -8.67 -2.70
N ASP A 132 4.46 -9.70 -3.16
CA ASP A 132 5.24 -9.66 -4.39
C ASP A 132 4.28 -9.85 -5.57
N LEU A 133 3.97 -8.77 -6.30
CA LEU A 133 2.97 -8.82 -7.39
C LEU A 133 3.46 -9.66 -8.57
N ASP A 134 4.75 -9.64 -8.89
CA ASP A 134 5.31 -10.41 -10.01
C ASP A 134 5.14 -11.91 -9.76
N ALA A 135 5.18 -12.34 -8.49
CA ALA A 135 4.93 -13.73 -8.10
C ALA A 135 3.44 -14.15 -8.22
N THR A 136 2.52 -13.21 -8.50
CA THR A 136 1.07 -13.49 -8.65
C THR A 136 0.64 -13.75 -10.09
N ASP A 137 1.51 -13.49 -11.06
CA ASP A 137 1.22 -13.67 -12.48
C ASP A 137 0.93 -15.15 -12.79
N PRO A 138 -0.20 -15.46 -13.47
CA PRO A 138 -0.47 -16.83 -13.90
C PRO A 138 0.47 -17.26 -15.02
N SER A 139 0.56 -18.57 -15.25
CA SER A 139 1.36 -19.11 -16.37
C SER A 139 0.93 -18.50 -17.70
N GLY A 140 1.88 -17.90 -18.42
CA GLY A 140 1.69 -17.31 -19.74
C GLY A 140 1.17 -15.87 -19.74
N TRP A 141 1.06 -15.23 -18.57
CA TRP A 141 0.62 -13.83 -18.42
C TRP A 141 1.44 -12.84 -19.25
N GLU A 142 2.74 -13.08 -19.39
CA GLU A 142 3.65 -12.27 -20.19
C GLU A 142 3.32 -12.28 -21.69
N ASN A 143 2.51 -13.24 -22.14
CA ASN A 143 2.05 -13.37 -23.52
C ASN A 143 0.58 -12.99 -23.70
N ASP A 144 -0.14 -12.60 -22.64
CA ASP A 144 -1.52 -12.15 -22.74
C ASP A 144 -1.62 -10.86 -23.58
N GLN A 145 -2.58 -10.82 -24.50
CA GLN A 145 -2.80 -9.68 -25.37
C GLN A 145 -4.29 -9.43 -25.54
N SER A 146 -4.68 -8.18 -25.32
CA SER A 146 -6.05 -7.76 -25.59
C SER A 146 -6.35 -7.80 -27.11
N PRO A 147 -7.60 -8.08 -27.51
CA PRO A 147 -8.00 -8.00 -28.91
C PRO A 147 -7.80 -6.60 -29.49
N THR A 148 -7.45 -6.50 -30.78
CA THR A 148 -7.32 -5.21 -31.45
C THR A 148 -8.67 -4.51 -31.58
N LEU A 149 -8.78 -3.31 -30.99
CA LEU A 149 -9.95 -2.44 -31.09
C LEU A 149 -9.71 -1.32 -32.12
N LYS A 150 -10.48 -1.30 -33.22
CA LYS A 150 -10.34 -0.27 -34.27
C LYS A 150 -11.08 1.02 -33.90
N HIS A 151 -12.32 0.89 -33.44
CA HIS A 151 -13.13 2.02 -32.98
C HIS A 151 -13.83 1.71 -31.65
N PRO A 152 -13.99 2.68 -30.74
CA PRO A 152 -14.77 2.48 -29.51
C PRO A 152 -16.22 2.02 -29.77
N THR A 153 -16.79 2.36 -30.93
CA THR A 153 -18.14 1.94 -31.34
C THR A 153 -18.24 0.47 -31.75
N ASP A 154 -17.11 -0.23 -31.88
CA ASP A 154 -17.08 -1.67 -32.18
C ASP A 154 -17.32 -2.52 -30.92
N ILE A 155 -17.35 -1.90 -29.73
CA ILE A 155 -17.53 -2.59 -28.45
C ILE A 155 -18.99 -3.00 -28.25
N VAL A 156 -19.22 -4.27 -27.94
CA VAL A 156 -20.50 -4.77 -27.40
C VAL A 156 -20.29 -5.13 -25.94
N ILE A 157 -20.97 -4.43 -25.04
CA ILE A 157 -20.81 -4.60 -23.58
C ILE A 157 -21.80 -5.68 -23.08
N TYR A 158 -21.29 -6.64 -22.31
CA TYR A 158 -22.09 -7.61 -21.56
C TYR A 158 -21.86 -7.39 -20.06
N GLU A 159 -22.85 -6.80 -19.38
CA GLU A 159 -22.81 -6.62 -17.93
C GLU A 159 -23.08 -7.97 -17.24
N LEU A 160 -22.22 -8.34 -16.28
CA LEU A 160 -22.34 -9.58 -15.53
C LEU A 160 -21.92 -9.40 -14.07
N HIS A 161 -22.44 -10.27 -13.21
CA HIS A 161 -21.99 -10.43 -11.83
C HIS A 161 -21.34 -11.81 -11.66
N ILE A 162 -20.08 -11.86 -11.17
CA ILE A 162 -19.28 -13.10 -11.06
C ILE A 162 -20.02 -14.19 -10.27
N ARG A 163 -20.69 -13.79 -9.18
CA ARG A 163 -21.48 -14.73 -8.38
C ARG A 163 -22.64 -15.29 -9.21
N ASP A 164 -23.42 -14.42 -9.81
CA ASP A 164 -24.73 -14.75 -10.36
C ASP A 164 -24.59 -15.60 -11.63
N LEU A 165 -23.55 -15.33 -12.43
CA LEU A 165 -23.27 -16.04 -13.68
C LEU A 165 -23.25 -17.57 -13.49
N SER A 166 -22.70 -18.06 -12.39
CA SER A 166 -22.39 -19.49 -12.21
C SER A 166 -23.05 -20.14 -10.99
N MET A 167 -23.73 -19.38 -10.11
CA MET A 167 -24.27 -19.93 -8.86
C MET A 167 -25.41 -20.93 -9.06
N HIS A 168 -26.14 -20.84 -10.18
CA HIS A 168 -27.27 -21.74 -10.42
C HIS A 168 -26.81 -23.22 -10.44
N PRO A 169 -27.54 -24.16 -9.80
CA PRO A 169 -27.12 -25.57 -9.75
C PRO A 169 -26.90 -26.20 -11.12
N ALA A 170 -27.69 -25.81 -12.12
CA ALA A 170 -27.60 -26.27 -13.51
C ALA A 170 -26.55 -25.52 -14.36
N SER A 171 -25.69 -24.68 -13.78
CA SER A 171 -24.65 -23.95 -14.55
C SER A 171 -23.55 -24.86 -15.10
N ASP A 172 -23.41 -26.08 -14.60
CA ASP A 172 -22.34 -27.04 -14.93
C ASP A 172 -20.90 -26.50 -14.70
N ILE A 173 -20.78 -25.38 -13.99
CA ILE A 173 -19.50 -24.79 -13.56
C ILE A 173 -19.10 -25.38 -12.22
N THR A 174 -17.86 -25.83 -12.07
CA THR A 174 -17.34 -26.39 -10.81
C THR A 174 -17.14 -25.29 -9.77
N ASN A 175 -16.46 -24.20 -10.13
CA ASN A 175 -16.12 -23.07 -9.24
C ASN A 175 -17.26 -22.05 -9.16
N LYS A 176 -18.43 -22.48 -8.69
CA LYS A 176 -19.64 -21.66 -8.62
C LYS A 176 -19.44 -20.38 -7.80
N GLY A 177 -19.74 -19.26 -8.44
CA GLY A 177 -19.65 -17.90 -7.93
C GLY A 177 -18.25 -17.42 -7.59
N LYS A 178 -17.22 -17.97 -8.24
CA LYS A 178 -15.81 -17.60 -8.06
C LYS A 178 -15.22 -17.11 -9.38
N PHE A 179 -14.13 -16.35 -9.32
CA PHE A 179 -13.40 -15.89 -10.51
C PHE A 179 -12.97 -17.05 -11.43
N LEU A 180 -12.46 -18.15 -10.85
CA LEU A 180 -12.06 -19.35 -11.60
C LEU A 180 -13.22 -20.04 -12.35
N GLY A 181 -14.48 -19.77 -11.97
CA GLY A 181 -15.62 -20.32 -12.71
C GLY A 181 -15.70 -19.78 -14.14
N LEU A 182 -15.18 -18.58 -14.40
CA LEU A 182 -15.17 -17.95 -15.73
C LEU A 182 -14.05 -18.49 -16.64
N THR A 183 -13.13 -19.30 -16.10
CA THR A 183 -12.05 -19.92 -16.90
C THR A 183 -12.39 -21.34 -17.37
N GLU A 184 -13.53 -21.89 -16.93
CA GLU A 184 -13.96 -23.25 -17.27
C GLU A 184 -14.51 -23.30 -18.70
N THR A 185 -14.01 -24.24 -19.51
CA THR A 185 -14.43 -24.41 -20.90
C THR A 185 -15.33 -25.62 -21.06
N GLY A 186 -16.26 -25.55 -22.03
CA GLY A 186 -17.11 -26.70 -22.39
C GLY A 186 -18.26 -27.01 -21.43
N THR A 187 -18.61 -26.09 -20.53
CA THR A 187 -19.76 -26.21 -19.62
C THR A 187 -21.10 -26.21 -20.37
N ARG A 188 -22.11 -26.89 -19.82
CA ARG A 188 -23.41 -27.13 -20.48
C ARG A 188 -24.59 -26.93 -19.52
N THR A 189 -25.58 -26.14 -19.92
CA THR A 189 -26.84 -25.92 -19.17
C THR A 189 -28.00 -26.70 -19.74
#